data_AF-A0A803TM75-F1
#
_entry.id   AF-A0A803TM75-F1
#
_cell.length_a   1.000
_cell.length_b   1.000
_cell.length_c   1.000
_cell.angle_alpha   90.00
_cell.angle_beta   90.00
_cell.angle_gamma   90.00
#
_symmetry.space_group_name_H-M   'P 1'
#
loop_
_entity.id
_entity.type
_entity.pdbx_description
1 polymer ?
#
loop_
_entity_poly.entity_id
_entity_poly.type
_entity_poly.pdbx_seq_one_letter_code
_entity_poly.pdbx_strand_id
1 'polypeptide(L)'
;MGITKTTKTVAKQCWWPGMRKDIKNYVNQCNSCAMNKSPGGKPMGLLQPVAEPTRPWECVAMDFVGELPASKGYRYIWTVLDLFSKQAHFIALTKLPSAEKLAELYINYIYKLHGCPSRVVSDRGVQFTAKFWEKFLEMLGAERSMSSAFHPMTNGAVERTQHTLGQFLRIYSNKRQNDWSKWLAFAELAFNSTIHSATNKSPFEVIYGHEVQPLPQLPKWPENGGKGAEKWKAQMPECWDQVTVALKEAHKKYKTFADRKRKEGDKLERGDLVWLSTKNIKLGLPSKKLSPRFIGPFKIQGIINEVTFQLQLPKSLGKIHPVFHRSLLKKYMGTLDKVDT
;
A
#
# COMPACT_ATOMS: atom_id res chain seq x y z
N MET A 1 19.19 -24.47 18.01
CA MET A 1 19.83 -23.23 18.54
C MET A 1 20.34 -22.35 17.39
N GLY A 2 20.41 -21.01 17.55
CA GLY A 2 20.89 -20.08 16.51
C GLY A 2 22.36 -19.67 16.70
N ILE A 3 22.93 -18.98 15.69
CA ILE A 3 24.37 -18.61 15.59
C ILE A 3 24.92 -18.04 16.91
N THR A 4 24.21 -17.11 17.55
CA THR A 4 24.66 -16.45 18.79
C THR A 4 24.74 -17.40 19.97
N LYS A 5 23.77 -18.30 20.14
CA LYS A 5 23.77 -19.30 21.24
C LYS A 5 24.84 -20.37 21.00
N THR A 6 24.99 -20.83 19.76
CA THR A 6 26.06 -21.78 19.38
C THR A 6 27.44 -21.17 19.61
N THR A 7 27.66 -19.92 19.21
CA THR A 7 28.94 -19.21 19.44
C THR A 7 29.28 -19.12 20.93
N LYS A 8 28.32 -18.72 21.77
CA LYS A 8 28.53 -18.63 23.23
C LYS A 8 28.81 -19.99 23.89
N THR A 9 28.32 -21.09 23.31
CA THR A 9 28.51 -22.44 23.87
C THR A 9 29.89 -22.98 23.49
N VAL A 10 30.26 -22.88 22.22
CA VAL A 10 31.58 -23.31 21.72
C VAL A 10 32.70 -22.51 22.37
N ALA A 11 32.51 -21.20 22.55
CA ALA A 11 33.48 -20.31 23.20
C ALA A 11 33.78 -20.65 24.67
N LYS A 12 33.01 -21.54 25.32
CA LYS A 12 33.32 -22.02 26.68
C LYS A 12 34.40 -23.10 26.71
N GLN A 13 34.63 -23.79 25.59
CA GLN A 13 35.51 -24.96 25.52
C GLN A 13 36.73 -24.73 24.62
N CYS A 14 36.59 -23.88 23.60
CA CYS A 14 37.65 -23.66 22.63
C CYS A 14 37.55 -22.27 21.99
N TRP A 15 38.66 -21.84 21.39
CA TRP A 15 38.76 -20.59 20.64
C TRP A 15 39.69 -20.77 19.45
N TRP A 16 39.35 -20.15 18.32
CA TRP A 16 40.21 -20.06 17.15
C TRP A 16 39.94 -18.79 16.32
N PRO A 17 40.91 -18.34 15.48
CA PRO A 17 40.71 -17.23 14.57
C PRO A 17 39.58 -17.52 13.57
N GLY A 18 38.56 -16.66 13.51
CA GLY A 18 37.42 -16.85 12.60
C GLY A 18 36.28 -17.71 13.15
N MET A 19 36.35 -18.21 14.39
CA MET A 19 35.34 -19.07 15.03
C MET A 19 33.88 -18.65 14.78
N ARG A 20 33.57 -17.35 14.94
CA ARG A 20 32.19 -16.87 14.71
C ARG A 20 31.74 -17.00 13.25
N LYS A 21 32.67 -16.85 12.29
CA LYS A 21 32.43 -17.01 10.86
C LYS A 21 32.17 -18.48 10.54
N ASP A 22 32.96 -19.38 11.10
CA ASP A 22 32.84 -20.82 10.86
C ASP A 22 31.55 -21.38 11.47
N ILE A 23 31.23 -20.98 12.71
CA ILE A 23 29.96 -21.34 13.35
C ILE A 23 28.78 -20.78 12.57
N LYS A 24 28.87 -19.55 12.05
CA LYS A 24 27.83 -18.97 11.20
C LYS A 24 27.64 -19.76 9.91
N ASN A 25 28.73 -20.14 9.24
CA ASN A 25 28.68 -20.93 8.02
C ASN A 25 28.07 -22.31 8.29
N TYR A 26 28.51 -22.98 9.35
CA TYR A 26 27.96 -24.27 9.77
C TYR A 26 26.45 -24.19 10.07
N VAL A 27 26.00 -23.19 10.85
CA VAL A 27 24.57 -23.04 11.17
C VAL A 27 23.74 -22.69 9.94
N ASN A 28 24.29 -21.93 8.99
CA ASN A 28 23.60 -21.56 7.74
C ASN A 28 23.56 -22.71 6.72
N GLN A 29 24.56 -23.60 6.72
CA GLN A 29 24.65 -24.76 5.82
C GLN A 29 24.02 -26.03 6.42
N CYS A 30 23.66 -26.01 7.71
CA CYS A 30 23.00 -27.13 8.36
C CYS A 30 21.58 -27.33 7.80
N ASN A 31 21.37 -28.39 7.01
CA ASN A 31 20.08 -28.73 6.39
C ASN A 31 18.94 -28.77 7.41
N SER A 32 19.12 -29.44 8.55
CA SER A 32 18.12 -29.51 9.61
C SER A 32 17.78 -28.12 10.20
N CYS A 33 18.77 -27.22 10.30
CA CYS A 33 18.52 -25.85 10.74
C CYS A 33 17.81 -25.01 9.68
N ALA A 34 18.13 -25.20 8.39
CA ALA A 34 17.52 -24.47 7.29
C ALA A 34 16.06 -24.89 7.06
N MET A 35 15.76 -26.18 7.20
CA MET A 35 14.40 -26.73 7.03
C MET A 35 13.45 -26.35 8.16
N ASN A 36 13.94 -26.33 9.40
CA ASN A 36 13.06 -26.25 10.58
C ASN A 36 13.00 -24.86 11.24
N LYS A 37 13.82 -23.90 10.79
CA LYS A 37 13.79 -22.54 11.34
C LYS A 37 13.16 -21.59 10.35
N SER A 38 12.27 -20.75 10.85
CA SER A 38 11.74 -19.62 10.10
C SER A 38 12.90 -18.72 9.63
N PRO A 39 12.94 -18.33 8.34
CA PRO A 39 13.92 -17.38 7.83
C PRO A 39 13.82 -16.07 8.60
N GLY A 40 14.94 -15.56 9.10
CA GLY A 40 15.00 -14.24 9.71
C GLY A 40 15.15 -13.16 8.63
N GLY A 41 14.30 -12.14 8.64
CA GLY A 41 14.40 -10.99 7.73
C GLY A 41 13.07 -10.57 7.11
N LYS A 42 13.12 -9.60 6.21
CA LYS A 42 11.95 -9.24 5.38
C LYS A 42 11.74 -10.33 4.32
N PRO A 43 10.49 -10.66 3.96
CA PRO A 43 10.20 -11.62 2.91
C PRO A 43 10.90 -11.21 1.60
N MET A 44 11.38 -12.21 0.86
CA MET A 44 12.01 -12.00 -0.44
C MET A 44 10.95 -11.72 -1.50
N GLY A 45 11.24 -10.78 -2.40
CA GLY A 45 10.32 -10.33 -3.45
C GLY A 45 9.93 -8.87 -3.26
N LEU A 46 10.21 -8.03 -4.27
CA LEU A 46 9.67 -6.68 -4.32
C LEU A 46 8.23 -6.76 -4.83
N LEU A 47 7.33 -5.99 -4.20
CA LEU A 47 5.97 -5.82 -4.68
C LEU A 47 6.00 -5.25 -6.10
N GLN A 48 5.45 -6.00 -7.06
CA GLN A 48 5.17 -5.48 -8.39
C GLN A 48 3.90 -4.61 -8.29
N PRO A 49 3.93 -3.34 -8.75
CA PRO A 49 2.73 -2.52 -8.79
C PRO A 49 1.74 -3.15 -9.78
N VAL A 50 0.54 -3.45 -9.30
CA VAL A 50 -0.59 -3.74 -10.19
C VAL A 50 -0.93 -2.44 -10.90
N ALA A 51 -1.21 -2.48 -12.21
CA ALA A 51 -1.69 -1.31 -12.94
C ALA A 51 -2.82 -0.63 -12.14
N GLU A 52 -2.58 0.62 -11.74
CA GLU A 52 -3.51 1.34 -10.87
C GLU A 52 -4.81 1.60 -11.64
N PRO A 53 -5.98 1.33 -11.03
CA PRO A 53 -7.24 1.67 -11.66
C PRO A 53 -7.32 3.19 -11.90
N THR A 54 -7.95 3.57 -12.99
CA THR A 54 -8.06 4.97 -13.45
C THR A 54 -9.41 5.59 -13.16
N ARG A 55 -10.43 4.76 -12.92
CA ARG A 55 -11.78 5.20 -12.57
C ARG A 55 -12.41 4.30 -11.49
N PRO A 56 -13.45 4.80 -10.79
CA PRO A 56 -14.22 3.99 -9.86
C PRO A 56 -14.73 2.69 -10.48
N TRP A 57 -14.70 1.61 -9.69
CA TRP A 57 -15.24 0.30 -10.05
C TRP A 57 -14.60 -0.36 -11.28
N GLU A 58 -13.47 0.16 -11.77
CA GLU A 58 -12.70 -0.47 -12.85
C GLU A 58 -12.06 -1.78 -12.39
N CYS A 59 -11.56 -1.80 -11.16
CA CYS A 59 -10.89 -2.96 -10.58
C CYS A 59 -11.45 -3.23 -9.19
N VAL A 60 -12.10 -4.38 -9.04
CA VAL A 60 -12.81 -4.76 -7.83
C VAL A 60 -12.10 -5.92 -7.17
N ALA A 61 -11.87 -5.85 -5.86
CA ALA A 61 -11.38 -6.96 -5.07
C ALA A 61 -12.50 -7.54 -4.20
N MET A 62 -12.61 -8.87 -4.13
CA MET A 62 -13.66 -9.54 -3.37
C MET A 62 -13.12 -10.70 -2.53
N ASP A 63 -13.72 -10.89 -1.36
CA ASP A 63 -13.35 -11.95 -0.43
C ASP A 63 -14.49 -12.24 0.56
N PHE A 64 -14.40 -13.37 1.26
CA PHE A 64 -15.37 -13.78 2.27
C PHE A 64 -14.78 -13.72 3.68
N VAL A 65 -15.51 -13.10 4.59
CA VAL A 65 -15.30 -13.26 6.03
C VAL A 65 -16.20 -14.39 6.51
N GLY A 66 -15.61 -15.42 7.10
CA GLY A 66 -16.32 -16.65 7.45
C GLY A 66 -16.35 -17.01 8.93
N GLU A 67 -17.18 -18.01 9.22
CA GLU A 67 -17.37 -18.65 10.53
C GLU A 67 -17.75 -17.73 11.69
N LEU A 68 -18.50 -16.67 11.39
CA LEU A 68 -19.04 -15.81 12.43
C LEU A 68 -20.14 -16.53 13.23
N PRO A 69 -20.36 -16.15 14.50
CA PRO A 69 -21.52 -16.59 15.27
C PRO A 69 -22.82 -16.33 14.50
N ALA A 70 -23.81 -17.21 14.60
CA ALA A 70 -25.03 -17.06 13.82
C ALA A 70 -25.79 -15.78 14.22
N SER A 71 -26.06 -14.90 13.26
CA SER A 71 -26.87 -13.69 13.45
C SER A 71 -28.04 -13.71 12.48
N LYS A 72 -29.26 -13.97 12.97
CA LYS A 72 -30.46 -14.19 12.14
C LYS A 72 -30.27 -15.22 11.01
N GLY A 73 -29.50 -16.28 11.28
CA GLY A 73 -29.17 -17.32 10.29
C GLY A 73 -28.00 -16.97 9.36
N TYR A 74 -27.47 -15.75 9.39
CA TYR A 74 -26.25 -15.37 8.66
C TYR A 74 -24.99 -15.81 9.41
N ARG A 75 -23.97 -16.26 8.67
CA ARG A 75 -22.69 -16.77 9.21
C ARG A 75 -21.46 -16.27 8.47
N TYR A 76 -21.66 -15.69 7.28
CA TYR A 76 -20.60 -15.20 6.41
C TYR A 76 -20.91 -13.77 5.99
N ILE A 77 -19.87 -13.00 5.69
CA ILE A 77 -19.98 -11.68 5.06
C ILE A 77 -19.17 -11.72 3.78
N TRP A 78 -19.80 -11.42 2.66
CA TRP A 78 -19.10 -11.19 1.41
C TRP A 78 -18.71 -9.72 1.32
N THR A 79 -17.42 -9.47 1.20
CA THR A 79 -16.83 -8.13 1.07
C THR A 79 -16.44 -7.90 -0.38
N VAL A 80 -16.90 -6.79 -0.94
CA VAL A 80 -16.55 -6.34 -2.29
C VAL A 80 -16.01 -4.93 -2.18
N LEU A 81 -14.78 -4.70 -2.65
CA LEU A 81 -14.02 -3.48 -2.49
C LEU A 81 -13.61 -2.92 -3.86
N ASP A 82 -13.96 -1.67 -4.14
CA ASP A 82 -13.38 -0.94 -5.26
C ASP A 82 -11.94 -0.53 -4.94
N LEU A 83 -10.98 -0.94 -5.77
CA LEU A 83 -9.58 -0.61 -5.57
C LEU A 83 -9.24 0.84 -5.92
N PHE A 84 -10.13 1.57 -6.61
CA PHE A 84 -9.95 3.00 -6.87
C PHE A 84 -10.44 3.85 -5.70
N SER A 85 -11.75 3.92 -5.47
CA SER A 85 -12.40 4.76 -4.45
C SER A 85 -12.22 4.25 -3.03
N LYS A 86 -11.87 2.96 -2.88
CA LYS A 86 -11.90 2.21 -1.61
C LYS A 86 -13.32 2.00 -1.06
N GLN A 87 -14.35 2.17 -1.88
CA GLN A 87 -15.73 1.88 -1.47
C GLN A 87 -15.89 0.38 -1.26
N ALA A 88 -16.49 0.00 -0.14
CA ALA A 88 -16.77 -1.39 0.19
C ALA A 88 -18.27 -1.66 0.30
N HIS A 89 -18.69 -2.85 -0.09
CA HIS A 89 -19.99 -3.43 0.22
C HIS A 89 -19.85 -4.65 1.11
N PHE A 90 -20.72 -4.76 2.12
CA PHE A 90 -20.73 -5.84 3.10
C PHE A 90 -22.06 -6.61 3.05
N ILE A 91 -22.07 -7.76 2.38
CA ILE A 91 -23.29 -8.55 2.17
C ILE A 91 -23.32 -9.75 3.12
N ALA A 92 -24.34 -9.85 3.98
CA ALA A 92 -24.52 -11.01 4.86
C ALA A 92 -24.99 -12.25 4.08
N LEU A 93 -24.36 -13.39 4.34
CA LEU A 93 -24.67 -14.68 3.73
C LEU A 93 -24.88 -15.77 4.81
N THR A 94 -25.83 -16.67 4.57
CA THR A 94 -26.14 -17.79 5.47
C THR A 94 -25.09 -18.89 5.42
N LYS A 95 -24.56 -19.14 4.22
CA LYS A 95 -23.48 -20.08 3.92
C LYS A 95 -22.65 -19.52 2.77
N LEU A 96 -21.48 -20.12 2.55
CA LEU A 96 -20.70 -19.84 1.34
C LEU A 96 -21.53 -20.25 0.10
N PRO A 97 -21.68 -19.36 -0.90
CA PRO A 97 -22.50 -19.62 -2.07
C PRO A 97 -21.79 -20.60 -3.02
N SER A 98 -22.55 -21.23 -3.92
CA SER A 98 -21.99 -21.82 -5.14
C SER A 98 -21.54 -20.71 -6.10
N ALA A 99 -20.74 -21.03 -7.10
CA ALA A 99 -20.32 -20.07 -8.12
C ALA A 99 -21.52 -19.45 -8.87
N GLU A 100 -22.54 -20.26 -9.18
CA GLU A 100 -23.80 -19.80 -9.77
C GLU A 100 -24.53 -18.81 -8.87
N LYS A 101 -24.68 -19.17 -7.59
CA LYS A 101 -25.34 -18.29 -6.64
C LYS A 101 -24.55 -17.00 -6.41
N LEU A 102 -23.21 -17.07 -6.45
CA LEU A 102 -22.35 -15.90 -6.35
C LEU A 102 -22.55 -14.96 -7.54
N ALA A 103 -22.76 -15.47 -8.76
CA ALA A 103 -23.06 -14.64 -9.93
C ALA A 103 -24.40 -13.91 -9.78
N GLU A 104 -25.44 -14.60 -9.31
CA GLU A 104 -26.72 -13.93 -8.99
C GLU A 104 -26.54 -12.85 -7.93
N LEU A 105 -25.80 -13.14 -6.85
CA LEU A 105 -25.53 -12.16 -5.79
C LEU A 105 -24.72 -10.98 -6.33
N TYR A 106 -23.74 -11.22 -7.20
CA TYR A 106 -22.97 -10.18 -7.85
C TYR A 106 -23.84 -9.25 -8.68
N ILE A 107 -24.76 -9.80 -9.46
CA ILE A 107 -25.71 -8.99 -10.24
C ILE A 107 -26.58 -8.14 -9.30
N ASN A 108 -27.14 -8.79 -8.28
CA ASN A 108 -28.12 -8.20 -7.39
C ASN A 108 -27.56 -7.18 -6.39
N TYR A 109 -26.28 -7.25 -6.03
CA TYR A 109 -25.69 -6.37 -5.03
C TYR A 109 -24.65 -5.42 -5.60
N ILE A 110 -23.95 -5.79 -6.67
CA ILE A 110 -22.80 -5.04 -7.18
C ILE A 110 -23.07 -4.47 -8.58
N TYR A 111 -23.38 -5.34 -9.54
CA TYR A 111 -23.57 -4.93 -10.94
C TYR A 111 -24.67 -3.87 -11.10
N LYS A 112 -25.81 -4.03 -10.41
CA LYS A 112 -26.91 -3.07 -10.48
C LYS A 112 -26.53 -1.65 -10.02
N LEU A 113 -25.49 -1.52 -9.19
CA LEU A 113 -25.05 -0.24 -8.64
C LEU A 113 -23.97 0.40 -9.50
N HIS A 114 -23.03 -0.41 -9.98
CA HIS A 114 -21.76 0.10 -10.53
C HIS A 114 -21.47 -0.34 -11.96
N GLY A 115 -22.27 -1.25 -12.50
CA GLY A 115 -22.04 -1.86 -13.80
C GLY A 115 -20.93 -2.91 -13.80
N CYS A 116 -20.32 -3.10 -14.97
CA CYS A 116 -19.28 -4.10 -15.17
C CYS A 116 -17.88 -3.54 -14.86
N PRO A 117 -17.08 -4.22 -14.02
CA PRO A 117 -15.68 -3.88 -13.85
C PRO A 117 -14.83 -4.37 -15.03
N SER A 118 -13.70 -3.72 -15.28
CA SER A 118 -12.70 -4.23 -16.22
C SER A 118 -11.96 -5.44 -15.65
N ARG A 119 -11.77 -5.48 -14.33
CA ARG A 119 -11.03 -6.55 -13.65
C ARG A 119 -11.62 -6.90 -12.29
N VAL A 120 -11.68 -8.19 -12.00
CA VAL A 120 -12.06 -8.73 -10.70
C VAL A 120 -10.89 -9.47 -10.09
N VAL A 121 -10.49 -9.05 -8.89
CA VAL A 121 -9.46 -9.70 -8.08
C VAL A 121 -10.09 -10.48 -6.94
N SER A 122 -9.72 -11.74 -6.78
CA SER A 122 -10.22 -12.59 -5.71
C SER A 122 -9.15 -13.54 -5.22
N ASP A 123 -9.34 -14.08 -4.01
CA ASP A 123 -8.49 -15.15 -3.50
C ASP A 123 -8.73 -16.47 -4.27
N ARG A 124 -8.00 -17.53 -3.89
CA ARG A 124 -8.15 -18.85 -4.52
C ARG A 124 -9.30 -19.69 -3.94
N GLY A 125 -10.33 -19.04 -3.38
CA GLY A 125 -11.54 -19.70 -2.92
C GLY A 125 -12.20 -20.52 -4.03
N VAL A 126 -12.77 -21.68 -3.67
CA VAL A 126 -13.37 -22.64 -4.63
C VAL A 126 -14.43 -21.98 -5.51
N GLN A 127 -15.17 -21.01 -4.98
CA GLN A 127 -16.21 -20.25 -5.67
C GLN A 127 -15.62 -19.39 -6.80
N PHE A 128 -14.48 -18.73 -6.55
CA PHE A 128 -13.82 -17.84 -7.50
C PHE A 128 -12.95 -18.59 -8.53
N THR A 129 -12.54 -19.81 -8.20
CA THR A 129 -11.83 -20.71 -9.14
C THR A 129 -12.74 -21.52 -10.05
N ALA A 130 -14.05 -21.53 -9.79
CA ALA A 130 -14.99 -22.36 -10.56
C ALA A 130 -15.06 -21.90 -12.02
N LYS A 131 -15.08 -22.86 -12.95
CA LYS A 131 -15.22 -22.59 -14.40
C LYS A 131 -16.45 -21.75 -14.73
N PHE A 132 -17.54 -21.93 -13.97
CA PHE A 132 -18.74 -21.12 -14.11
C PHE A 132 -18.46 -19.63 -13.84
N TRP A 133 -17.75 -19.32 -12.75
CA TRP A 133 -17.42 -17.94 -12.38
C TRP A 133 -16.52 -17.28 -13.42
N GLU A 134 -15.56 -18.03 -13.96
CA GLU A 134 -14.70 -17.57 -15.06
C GLU A 134 -15.52 -17.21 -16.31
N LYS A 135 -16.40 -18.11 -16.77
CA LYS A 135 -17.28 -17.83 -17.92
C LYS A 135 -18.22 -16.66 -17.66
N PHE A 136 -18.74 -16.53 -16.44
CA PHE A 136 -19.60 -15.42 -16.07
C PHE A 136 -18.88 -14.07 -16.21
N LEU A 137 -17.65 -13.97 -15.70
CA LEU A 137 -16.84 -12.75 -15.84
C LEU A 137 -16.48 -12.48 -17.31
N GLU A 138 -16.14 -13.51 -18.08
CA GLU A 138 -15.87 -13.41 -19.52
C GLU A 138 -17.10 -12.86 -20.29
N MET A 139 -18.30 -13.36 -19.99
CA MET A 139 -19.54 -12.86 -20.58
C MET A 139 -19.84 -11.40 -20.22
N LEU A 140 -19.41 -10.95 -19.04
CA LEU A 140 -19.51 -9.56 -18.64
C LEU A 140 -18.41 -8.67 -19.27
N GLY A 141 -17.37 -9.27 -19.86
CA GLY A 141 -16.20 -8.56 -20.38
C GLY A 141 -15.16 -8.19 -19.30
N ALA A 142 -15.22 -8.84 -18.14
CA ALA A 142 -14.32 -8.60 -17.02
C ALA A 142 -13.16 -9.61 -17.00
N GLU A 143 -11.94 -9.12 -16.78
CA GLU A 143 -10.75 -9.96 -16.59
C GLU A 143 -10.74 -10.56 -15.17
N ARG A 144 -10.60 -11.88 -15.07
CA ARG A 144 -10.40 -12.56 -13.78
C ARG A 144 -8.92 -12.55 -13.40
N SER A 145 -8.59 -11.92 -12.28
CA SER A 145 -7.26 -11.94 -11.69
C SER A 145 -7.30 -12.66 -10.35
N MET A 146 -6.53 -13.74 -10.20
CA MET A 146 -6.44 -14.46 -8.94
C MET A 146 -5.27 -13.92 -8.15
N SER A 147 -5.48 -13.53 -6.89
CA SER A 147 -4.36 -13.23 -6.01
C SER A 147 -3.54 -14.51 -5.82
N SER A 148 -2.27 -14.44 -6.20
CA SER A 148 -1.30 -15.42 -5.74
C SER A 148 -1.02 -15.15 -4.26
N ALA A 149 -0.50 -16.13 -3.53
CA ALA A 149 0.06 -15.92 -2.19
C ALA A 149 1.16 -14.81 -2.15
N PHE A 150 1.54 -14.27 -3.32
CA PHE A 150 2.54 -13.23 -3.54
C PHE A 150 1.97 -11.91 -4.11
N HIS A 151 0.65 -11.65 -4.04
CA HIS A 151 0.08 -10.30 -4.29
C HIS A 151 -0.41 -9.59 -2.99
N PRO A 152 0.50 -9.20 -2.07
CA PRO A 152 0.15 -8.53 -0.80
C PRO A 152 -0.61 -7.21 -0.95
N MET A 153 -0.53 -6.54 -2.10
CA MET A 153 -1.15 -5.23 -2.26
C MET A 153 -2.68 -5.34 -2.37
N THR A 154 -3.18 -6.31 -3.13
CA THR A 154 -4.62 -6.48 -3.37
C THR A 154 -5.30 -7.28 -2.26
N ASN A 155 -4.70 -8.41 -1.85
CA ASN A 155 -5.17 -9.13 -0.65
C ASN A 155 -5.10 -8.24 0.59
N GLY A 156 -3.99 -7.50 0.77
CA GLY A 156 -3.84 -6.62 1.91
C GLY A 156 -4.84 -5.47 1.94
N ALA A 157 -5.38 -5.03 0.80
CA ALA A 157 -6.43 -4.00 0.78
C ALA A 157 -7.75 -4.53 1.33
N VAL A 158 -8.18 -5.72 0.87
CA VAL A 158 -9.41 -6.36 1.36
C VAL A 158 -9.25 -6.81 2.81
N GLU A 159 -8.12 -7.41 3.19
CA GLU A 159 -7.82 -7.80 4.57
C GLU A 159 -7.88 -6.62 5.55
N ARG A 160 -7.32 -5.45 5.16
CA ARG A 160 -7.42 -4.22 5.97
C ARG A 160 -8.87 -3.76 6.12
N THR A 161 -9.65 -3.81 5.04
CA THR A 161 -11.08 -3.48 5.07
C THR A 161 -11.85 -4.40 6.02
N GLN A 162 -11.62 -5.71 5.93
CA GLN A 162 -12.23 -6.71 6.81
C GLN A 162 -11.80 -6.53 8.27
N HIS A 163 -10.55 -6.15 8.53
CA HIS A 163 -10.08 -5.83 9.88
C HIS A 163 -10.86 -4.65 10.48
N THR A 164 -11.04 -3.56 9.71
CA THR A 164 -11.84 -2.39 10.14
C THR A 164 -13.30 -2.78 10.40
N LEU A 165 -13.90 -3.59 9.52
CA LEU A 165 -15.24 -4.14 9.72
C LEU A 165 -15.31 -4.97 11.02
N GLY A 166 -14.32 -5.82 11.26
CA GLY A 166 -14.23 -6.64 12.48
C GLY A 166 -14.14 -5.79 13.74
N GLN A 167 -13.40 -4.68 13.73
CA GLN A 167 -13.33 -3.73 14.84
C GLN A 167 -14.69 -3.07 15.09
N PHE A 168 -15.37 -2.61 14.03
CA PHE A 168 -16.71 -2.04 14.13
C PHE A 168 -17.69 -3.03 14.76
N LEU A 169 -17.76 -4.25 14.23
CA LEU A 169 -18.67 -5.27 14.73
C LEU A 169 -18.38 -5.67 16.18
N ARG A 170 -17.10 -5.69 16.62
CA ARG A 170 -16.76 -5.96 18.02
C ARG A 170 -17.28 -4.90 19.00
N ILE A 171 -17.42 -3.65 18.55
CA ILE A 171 -17.91 -2.54 19.37
C ILE A 171 -19.44 -2.56 19.45
N TYR A 172 -20.12 -2.76 18.33
CA TYR A 172 -21.57 -2.58 18.23
C TYR A 172 -22.38 -3.88 18.43
N SER A 173 -21.78 -5.05 18.23
CA SER A 173 -22.49 -6.32 18.45
C SER A 173 -22.69 -6.57 19.94
N ASN A 174 -23.80 -7.23 20.28
CA ASN A 174 -24.07 -7.59 21.66
C ASN A 174 -23.07 -8.65 22.18
N LYS A 175 -23.07 -8.90 23.50
CA LYS A 175 -22.19 -9.90 24.13
C LYS A 175 -22.32 -11.32 23.57
N ARG A 176 -23.50 -11.70 23.05
CA ARG A 176 -23.77 -13.00 22.43
C ARG A 176 -23.38 -13.04 20.94
N GLN A 177 -23.01 -11.90 20.36
CA GLN A 177 -22.57 -11.73 18.97
C GLN A 177 -23.57 -12.26 17.94
N ASN A 178 -24.86 -12.26 18.25
CA ASN A 178 -25.90 -12.83 17.39
C ASN A 178 -26.76 -11.78 16.66
N ASP A 179 -26.30 -10.53 16.65
CA ASP A 179 -26.98 -9.38 16.03
C ASP A 179 -26.11 -8.57 15.07
N TRP A 180 -24.87 -9.00 14.78
CA TRP A 180 -23.94 -8.30 13.87
C TRP A 180 -24.54 -8.02 12.49
N SER A 181 -25.43 -8.89 11.99
CA SER A 181 -26.05 -8.71 10.67
C SER A 181 -26.94 -7.47 10.58
N LYS A 182 -27.47 -6.97 11.71
CA LYS A 182 -28.23 -5.71 11.76
C LYS A 182 -27.35 -4.48 11.59
N TRP A 183 -26.08 -4.60 11.97
CA TRP A 183 -25.13 -3.50 12.00
C TRP A 183 -24.39 -3.29 10.69
N LEU A 184 -24.50 -4.23 9.73
CA LEU A 184 -23.74 -4.15 8.47
C LEU A 184 -24.05 -2.92 7.63
N ALA A 185 -25.32 -2.52 7.54
CA ALA A 185 -25.68 -1.30 6.79
C ALA A 185 -25.03 -0.06 7.39
N PHE A 186 -24.99 0.03 8.72
CA PHE A 186 -24.31 1.11 9.44
C PHE A 186 -22.80 1.02 9.31
N ALA A 187 -22.24 -0.20 9.36
CA ALA A 187 -20.82 -0.43 9.17
C ALA A 187 -20.37 -0.03 7.76
N GLU A 188 -21.15 -0.37 6.75
CA GLU A 188 -20.91 -0.02 5.35
C GLU A 188 -20.95 1.50 5.16
N LEU A 189 -21.98 2.16 5.67
CA LEU A 189 -22.09 3.62 5.59
C LEU A 189 -20.94 4.29 6.33
N ALA A 190 -20.65 3.88 7.58
CA ALA A 190 -19.58 4.45 8.38
C ALA A 190 -18.20 4.24 7.73
N PHE A 191 -17.97 3.06 7.16
CA PHE A 191 -16.73 2.77 6.44
C PHE A 191 -16.60 3.66 5.20
N ASN A 192 -17.65 3.72 4.38
CA ASN A 192 -17.65 4.51 3.15
C ASN A 192 -17.68 6.02 3.39
N SER A 193 -18.12 6.50 4.55
CA SER A 193 -18.11 7.91 4.94
C SER A 193 -16.81 8.35 5.62
N THR A 194 -15.92 7.42 5.97
CA THR A 194 -14.68 7.74 6.69
C THR A 194 -13.57 8.10 5.70
N ILE A 195 -12.84 9.18 5.99
CA ILE A 195 -11.71 9.62 5.18
C ILE A 195 -10.64 8.53 5.17
N HIS A 196 -10.28 8.06 3.97
CA HIS A 196 -9.25 7.06 3.80
C HIS A 196 -7.88 7.73 3.60
N SER A 197 -6.84 7.28 4.31
CA SER A 197 -5.51 7.91 4.30
C SER A 197 -4.84 7.93 2.93
N ALA A 198 -5.18 6.98 2.05
CA ALA A 198 -4.67 6.89 0.69
C ALA A 198 -5.26 7.95 -0.26
N THR A 199 -6.53 8.34 -0.07
CA THR A 199 -7.26 9.25 -0.96
C THR A 199 -7.49 10.63 -0.34
N ASN A 200 -7.29 10.75 0.98
CA ASN A 200 -7.65 11.92 1.80
C ASN A 200 -9.11 12.38 1.61
N LYS A 201 -9.96 11.45 1.17
CA LYS A 201 -11.39 11.61 0.91
C LYS A 201 -12.12 10.38 1.41
N SER A 202 -13.41 10.52 1.71
CA SER A 202 -14.22 9.33 1.97
C SER A 202 -14.51 8.59 0.66
N PRO A 203 -14.59 7.24 0.67
CA PRO A 203 -15.03 6.50 -0.52
C PRO A 203 -16.35 7.01 -1.11
N PHE A 204 -17.29 7.40 -0.24
CA PHE A 204 -18.56 7.98 -0.64
C PHE A 204 -18.38 9.29 -1.41
N GLU A 205 -17.51 10.19 -0.93
CA GLU A 205 -17.20 11.44 -1.62
C GLU A 205 -16.53 11.20 -2.98
N VAL A 206 -15.68 10.17 -3.11
CA VAL A 206 -15.05 9.82 -4.39
C VAL A 206 -16.07 9.33 -5.41
N ILE A 207 -17.07 8.54 -4.97
CA ILE A 207 -18.08 7.94 -5.85
C ILE A 207 -19.18 8.93 -6.22
N TYR A 208 -19.73 9.63 -5.23
CA TYR A 208 -20.91 10.47 -5.41
C TYR A 208 -20.58 11.96 -5.58
N GLY A 209 -19.33 12.35 -5.38
CA GLY A 209 -18.87 13.74 -5.54
C GLY A 209 -19.28 14.68 -4.40
N HIS A 210 -19.87 14.16 -3.33
CA HIS A 210 -20.23 14.93 -2.13
C HIS A 210 -20.05 14.09 -0.87
N GLU A 211 -19.86 14.74 0.28
CA GLU A 211 -19.77 14.04 1.56
C GLU A 211 -21.13 13.44 1.96
N VAL A 212 -21.07 12.34 2.72
CA VAL A 212 -22.26 11.80 3.41
C VAL A 212 -22.78 12.89 4.32
N GLN A 213 -24.06 13.21 4.22
CA GLN A 213 -24.78 13.98 5.24
C GLN A 213 -25.21 12.96 6.32
N PRO A 214 -24.47 12.82 7.44
CA PRO A 214 -24.72 11.75 8.40
C PRO A 214 -26.11 11.83 9.04
N LEU A 215 -26.69 13.03 9.02
CA LEU A 215 -28.10 13.30 9.26
C LEU A 215 -28.50 14.33 8.22
N PRO A 216 -29.58 14.15 7.42
CA PRO A 216 -30.24 15.31 6.84
C PRO A 216 -30.54 16.24 8.02
N GLN A 217 -30.25 17.54 7.90
CA GLN A 217 -30.63 18.52 8.91
C GLN A 217 -32.04 18.16 9.40
N LEU A 218 -32.22 17.92 10.71
CA LEU A 218 -33.52 17.54 11.28
C LEU A 218 -34.56 18.44 10.60
N PRO A 219 -35.56 17.88 9.90
CA PRO A 219 -36.34 18.67 8.97
C PRO A 219 -37.02 19.79 9.75
N LYS A 220 -36.63 21.03 9.47
CA LYS A 220 -37.56 22.14 9.68
C LYS A 220 -38.61 21.96 8.61
N TRP A 221 -39.79 21.47 9.00
CA TRP A 221 -40.91 21.27 8.10
C TRP A 221 -41.21 22.59 7.39
N PRO A 222 -41.03 22.69 6.06
CA PRO A 222 -41.39 23.89 5.33
C PRO A 222 -42.85 23.77 4.91
N GLU A 223 -43.68 24.75 5.23
CA GLU A 223 -45.08 24.78 4.78
C GLU A 223 -45.23 24.94 3.26
N ASN A 224 -44.17 25.23 2.49
CA ASN A 224 -44.25 25.35 1.03
C ASN A 224 -42.95 24.91 0.35
N GLY A 225 -43.02 23.88 -0.50
CA GLY A 225 -41.88 23.32 -1.24
C GLY A 225 -41.46 24.15 -2.47
N GLY A 226 -40.22 23.97 -2.95
CA GLY A 226 -39.82 24.57 -4.24
C GLY A 226 -38.38 24.32 -4.73
N LYS A 227 -38.27 24.08 -6.06
CA LYS A 227 -37.18 24.42 -7.01
C LYS A 227 -35.72 23.94 -6.74
N GLY A 228 -35.51 22.83 -6.03
CA GLY A 228 -34.15 22.31 -5.75
C GLY A 228 -33.53 21.37 -6.80
N ALA A 229 -34.35 20.74 -7.66
CA ALA A 229 -33.92 19.59 -8.45
C ALA A 229 -32.97 19.93 -9.63
N GLU A 230 -33.01 21.15 -10.15
CA GLU A 230 -32.18 21.54 -11.32
C GLU A 230 -30.76 21.97 -10.95
N LYS A 231 -30.51 22.42 -9.72
CA LYS A 231 -29.16 22.79 -9.23
C LYS A 231 -28.23 21.59 -9.07
N TRP A 232 -28.79 20.42 -8.76
CA TRP A 232 -27.99 19.23 -8.43
C TRP A 232 -27.24 18.65 -9.64
N LYS A 233 -27.83 18.80 -10.82
CA LYS A 233 -27.28 18.25 -12.08
C LYS A 233 -26.08 19.04 -12.61
N ALA A 234 -25.94 20.31 -12.22
CA ALA A 234 -24.84 21.19 -12.65
C ALA A 234 -23.59 21.13 -11.75
N GLN A 235 -23.71 20.67 -10.51
CA GLN A 235 -22.63 20.71 -9.51
C GLN A 235 -21.59 19.58 -9.62
N MET A 236 -21.93 18.45 -10.25
CA MET A 236 -21.05 17.27 -10.27
C MET A 236 -19.77 17.47 -11.10
N PRO A 237 -19.82 18.03 -12.33
CA PRO A 237 -18.60 18.28 -13.11
C PRO A 237 -17.70 19.36 -12.46
N GLU A 238 -18.32 20.37 -11.85
CA GLU A 238 -17.62 21.48 -11.19
C GLU A 238 -16.87 21.03 -9.91
N CYS A 239 -17.45 20.09 -9.16
CA CYS A 239 -16.76 19.46 -8.02
C CYS A 239 -15.54 18.66 -8.47
N TRP A 240 -15.59 17.96 -9.60
CA TRP A 240 -14.45 17.20 -10.11
C TRP A 240 -13.28 18.11 -10.54
N ASP A 241 -13.59 19.24 -11.16
CA ASP A 241 -12.58 20.25 -11.51
C ASP A 241 -12.01 20.93 -10.26
N GLN A 242 -12.84 21.29 -9.28
CA GLN A 242 -12.39 21.87 -8.02
C GLN A 242 -11.52 20.90 -7.21
N VAL A 243 -11.83 19.60 -7.23
CA VAL A 243 -11.01 18.57 -6.58
C VAL A 243 -9.67 18.40 -7.31
N THR A 244 -9.66 18.45 -8.64
CA THR A 244 -8.41 18.39 -9.43
C THR A 244 -7.53 19.62 -9.15
N VAL A 245 -8.13 20.80 -8.98
CA VAL A 245 -7.45 22.03 -8.56
C VAL A 245 -6.97 21.92 -7.11
N ALA A 246 -7.81 21.44 -6.18
CA ALA A 246 -7.45 21.23 -4.78
C ALA A 246 -6.35 20.18 -4.59
N LEU A 247 -6.29 19.14 -5.43
CA LEU A 247 -5.20 18.17 -5.47
C LEU A 247 -3.89 18.81 -5.95
N LYS A 248 -3.95 19.67 -6.98
CA LYS A 248 -2.80 20.48 -7.43
C LYS A 248 -2.34 21.46 -6.34
N GLU A 249 -3.27 22.09 -5.63
CA GLU A 249 -2.95 22.99 -4.52
C GLU A 249 -2.44 22.27 -3.29
N ALA A 250 -2.96 21.09 -2.96
CA ALA A 250 -2.47 20.25 -1.87
C ALA A 250 -1.07 19.72 -2.18
N HIS A 251 -0.79 19.33 -3.43
CA HIS A 251 0.56 19.02 -3.90
C HIS A 251 1.49 20.25 -3.81
N LYS A 252 0.99 21.46 -4.14
CA LYS A 252 1.75 22.71 -4.01
C LYS A 252 1.99 23.12 -2.54
N LYS A 253 1.03 22.88 -1.65
CA LYS A 253 1.11 23.09 -0.19
C LYS A 253 2.05 22.07 0.45
N TYR A 254 1.99 20.81 0.04
CA TYR A 254 2.93 19.76 0.46
C TYR A 254 4.34 20.07 -0.04
N LYS A 255 4.50 20.52 -1.29
CA LYS A 255 5.77 21.03 -1.83
C LYS A 255 6.30 22.19 -0.99
N THR A 256 5.50 23.23 -0.72
CA THR A 256 5.93 24.38 0.10
C THR A 256 6.24 24.02 1.57
N PHE A 257 5.50 23.09 2.20
CA PHE A 257 5.82 22.62 3.55
C PHE A 257 7.07 21.71 3.58
N ALA A 258 7.26 20.86 2.58
CA ALA A 258 8.47 20.05 2.44
C ALA A 258 9.68 20.94 2.12
N ASP A 259 9.51 21.95 1.28
CA ASP A 259 10.54 22.91 0.88
C ASP A 259 10.89 23.89 2.01
N ARG A 260 9.95 24.22 2.92
CA ARG A 260 10.23 24.98 4.17
C ARG A 260 11.28 24.33 5.07
N LYS A 261 11.43 23.01 5.00
CA LYS A 261 12.45 22.25 5.75
C LYS A 261 13.67 21.90 4.90
N ARG A 262 13.77 22.45 3.69
CA ARG A 262 14.86 22.22 2.73
C ARG A 262 15.47 23.57 2.34
N LYS A 263 16.72 23.55 1.90
CA LYS A 263 17.37 24.71 1.27
C LYS A 263 17.58 24.35 -0.19
N GLU A 264 17.44 25.32 -1.09
CA GLU A 264 18.00 25.19 -2.44
C GLU A 264 19.50 24.91 -2.27
N GLY A 265 19.93 23.74 -2.72
CA GLY A 265 21.35 23.44 -2.78
C GLY A 265 21.97 24.21 -3.94
N ASP A 266 23.24 24.60 -3.82
CA ASP A 266 24.04 25.18 -4.91
C ASP A 266 23.80 24.45 -6.23
N LYS A 267 23.73 25.22 -7.32
CA LYS A 267 23.65 24.66 -8.68
C LYS A 267 24.89 23.79 -8.92
N LEU A 268 24.60 22.55 -9.34
CA LEU A 268 25.59 21.55 -9.68
C LEU A 268 25.52 21.30 -11.17
N GLU A 269 26.64 21.46 -11.85
CA GLU A 269 26.71 21.28 -13.29
C GLU A 269 27.47 20.01 -13.66
N ARG A 270 27.29 19.55 -14.90
CA ARG A 270 28.03 18.41 -15.41
C ARG A 270 29.51 18.75 -15.41
N GLY A 271 30.31 17.94 -14.71
CA GLY A 271 31.74 18.19 -14.52
C GLY A 271 32.14 18.75 -13.16
N ASP A 272 31.20 19.25 -12.36
CA ASP A 272 31.48 19.67 -10.97
C ASP A 272 31.96 18.48 -10.13
N LEU A 273 32.83 18.77 -9.18
CA LEU A 273 33.28 17.84 -8.15
C LEU A 273 32.38 17.94 -6.92
N VAL A 274 31.95 16.80 -6.40
CA VAL A 274 31.08 16.72 -5.23
C VAL A 274 31.50 15.65 -4.25
N TRP A 275 31.33 15.98 -2.97
CA TRP A 275 31.39 15.04 -1.87
C TRP A 275 30.06 14.28 -1.76
N LEU A 276 30.12 12.95 -1.66
CA LEU A 276 28.97 12.06 -1.49
C LEU A 276 28.80 11.66 -0.02
N SER A 277 27.60 11.82 0.53
CA SER A 277 27.30 11.47 1.92
C SER A 277 27.33 9.97 2.16
N THR A 278 27.96 9.57 3.26
CA THR A 278 28.10 8.16 3.67
C THR A 278 26.93 7.69 4.53
N LYS A 279 25.91 8.53 4.75
CA LYS A 279 24.74 8.21 5.60
C LYS A 279 24.10 6.86 5.25
N ASN A 280 24.07 6.55 3.96
CA ASN A 280 23.49 5.31 3.41
C ASN A 280 24.54 4.36 2.81
N ILE A 281 25.84 4.64 2.99
CA ILE A 281 26.95 3.89 2.39
C ILE A 281 27.77 3.23 3.50
N LYS A 282 28.00 1.92 3.39
CA LYS A 282 28.84 1.18 4.34
C LYS A 282 30.30 1.21 3.86
N LEU A 283 31.14 2.02 4.51
CA LEU A 283 32.56 2.17 4.17
C LEU A 283 33.48 1.04 4.67
N GLY A 284 32.95 0.05 5.39
CA GLY A 284 33.77 -1.04 5.95
C GLY A 284 34.68 -0.65 7.12
N LEU A 285 34.57 0.58 7.64
CA LEU A 285 35.35 1.06 8.78
C LEU A 285 34.84 0.51 10.13
N PRO A 286 35.71 0.34 11.15
CA PRO A 286 35.37 -0.32 12.42
C PRO A 286 34.28 0.38 13.26
N SER A 287 34.19 1.71 13.16
CA SER A 287 33.22 2.52 13.91
C SER A 287 32.42 3.44 12.99
N LYS A 288 31.09 3.26 12.97
CA LYS A 288 30.16 4.15 12.25
C LYS A 288 30.10 5.57 12.85
N LYS A 289 30.49 5.73 14.12
CA LYS A 289 30.53 7.04 14.80
C LYS A 289 31.77 7.85 14.39
N LEU A 290 32.85 7.17 14.04
CA LEU A 290 34.13 7.77 13.62
C LEU A 290 34.35 7.72 12.10
N SER A 291 33.46 7.07 11.35
CA SER A 291 33.57 7.02 9.89
C SER A 291 33.35 8.41 9.27
N PRO A 292 34.07 8.75 8.18
CA PRO A 292 33.84 9.98 7.43
C PRO A 292 32.37 10.11 7.05
N ARG A 293 31.78 11.29 7.25
CA ARG A 293 30.37 11.56 6.89
C ARG A 293 30.16 11.79 5.39
N PHE A 294 31.24 12.04 4.67
CA PHE A 294 31.29 12.26 3.23
C PHE A 294 32.56 11.60 2.65
N ILE A 295 32.48 11.19 1.38
CA ILE A 295 33.55 10.58 0.57
C ILE A 295 33.61 11.23 -0.81
N GLY A 296 34.75 11.17 -1.48
CA GLY A 296 34.98 11.84 -2.76
C GLY A 296 36.28 12.65 -2.74
N PRO A 297 36.41 13.70 -3.56
CA PRO A 297 35.41 14.23 -4.50
C PRO A 297 35.15 13.32 -5.72
N PHE A 298 33.90 13.25 -6.17
CA PHE A 298 33.50 12.56 -7.39
C PHE A 298 32.96 13.54 -8.43
N LYS A 299 33.21 13.26 -9.70
CA LYS A 299 32.76 14.10 -10.82
C LYS A 299 31.31 13.79 -11.18
N ILE A 300 30.50 14.82 -11.43
CA ILE A 300 29.15 14.66 -11.98
C ILE A 300 29.24 14.29 -13.46
N GLN A 301 28.80 13.07 -13.79
CA GLN A 301 28.82 12.53 -15.15
C GLN A 301 27.57 12.91 -15.95
N GLY A 302 26.41 13.02 -15.28
CA GLY A 302 25.13 13.31 -15.92
C GLY A 302 24.11 13.87 -14.94
N ILE A 303 23.20 14.70 -15.45
CA ILE A 303 22.07 15.26 -14.71
C ILE A 303 20.82 14.53 -15.20
N ILE A 304 20.15 13.79 -14.33
CA ILE A 304 18.93 13.04 -14.69
C ILE A 304 17.70 13.92 -14.54
N ASN A 305 17.65 14.68 -13.44
CA ASN A 305 16.67 15.74 -13.20
C ASN A 305 17.28 16.78 -12.24
N GLU A 306 16.56 17.87 -11.97
CA GLU A 306 17.02 19.00 -11.14
C GLU A 306 17.56 18.61 -9.76
N VAL A 307 17.12 17.47 -9.20
CA VAL A 307 17.49 17.03 -7.85
C VAL A 307 18.24 15.70 -7.83
N THR A 308 18.56 15.11 -9.00
CA THR A 308 19.13 13.77 -9.10
C THR A 308 20.29 13.76 -10.10
N PHE A 309 21.47 13.40 -9.60
CA PHE A 309 22.73 13.47 -10.33
C PHE A 309 23.39 12.09 -10.40
N GLN A 310 24.02 11.81 -11.53
CA GLN A 310 24.84 10.62 -11.75
C GLN A 310 26.31 10.97 -11.54
N LEU A 311 26.97 10.26 -10.64
CA LEU A 311 28.39 10.43 -10.31
C LEU A 311 29.26 9.38 -11.00
N GLN A 312 30.46 9.80 -11.37
CA GLN A 312 31.54 8.90 -11.78
C GLN A 312 32.19 8.30 -10.53
N LEU A 313 31.73 7.11 -10.13
CA LEU A 313 32.28 6.38 -8.99
C LEU A 313 33.45 5.46 -9.43
N PRO A 314 34.54 5.37 -8.66
CA PRO A 314 35.60 4.41 -8.94
C PRO A 314 35.13 2.98 -8.61
N LYS A 315 35.64 2.01 -9.36
CA LYS A 315 35.27 0.58 -9.23
C LYS A 315 35.54 0.02 -7.83
N SER A 316 36.40 0.65 -7.03
CA SER A 316 36.73 0.30 -5.64
C SER A 316 35.57 0.49 -4.65
N LEU A 317 34.57 1.32 -4.97
CA LEU A 317 33.41 1.59 -4.10
C LEU A 317 32.28 0.54 -4.19
N GLY A 318 32.44 -0.51 -4.98
CA GLY A 318 31.51 -1.65 -5.10
C GLY A 318 30.25 -1.35 -5.94
N LYS A 319 29.23 -2.21 -5.85
CA LYS A 319 27.94 -2.13 -6.59
C LYS A 319 27.01 -1.02 -6.07
N ILE A 320 27.51 0.18 -5.83
CA ILE A 320 26.68 1.32 -5.47
C ILE A 320 26.12 1.91 -6.76
N HIS A 321 24.80 2.05 -6.83
CA HIS A 321 24.17 2.69 -7.99
C HIS A 321 24.65 4.15 -8.11
N PRO A 322 25.14 4.59 -9.27
CA PRO A 322 25.84 5.88 -9.40
C PRO A 322 24.92 7.10 -9.32
N VAL A 323 23.63 6.93 -9.04
CA VAL A 323 22.61 7.97 -9.07
C VAL A 323 22.21 8.37 -7.66
N PHE A 324 22.37 9.66 -7.34
CA PHE A 324 22.12 10.19 -6.00
C PHE A 324 21.30 11.46 -6.04
N HIS A 325 20.44 11.61 -5.03
CA HIS A 325 19.66 12.82 -4.80
C HIS A 325 20.56 13.96 -4.26
N ARG A 326 20.26 15.22 -4.62
CA ARG A 326 21.02 16.44 -4.25
C ARG A 326 21.32 16.53 -2.75
N SER A 327 20.40 16.09 -1.91
CA SER A 327 20.54 16.11 -0.44
C SER A 327 21.66 15.23 0.10
N LEU A 328 22.19 14.31 -0.72
CA LEU A 328 23.33 13.46 -0.38
C LEU A 328 24.64 14.00 -0.93
N LEU A 329 24.63 15.13 -1.63
CA LEU A 329 25.78 15.73 -2.29
C LEU A 329 26.15 17.05 -1.63
N LYS A 330 27.46 17.32 -1.52
CA LYS A 330 28.00 18.62 -1.09
C LYS A 330 29.02 19.08 -2.13
N LYS A 331 28.90 20.31 -2.63
CA LYS A 331 29.83 20.85 -3.65
C LYS A 331 31.25 20.86 -3.10
N TYR A 332 32.22 20.41 -3.90
CA TYR A 332 33.63 20.54 -3.58
C TYR A 332 34.07 21.97 -3.90
N MET A 333 34.62 22.68 -2.92
CA MET A 333 35.01 24.10 -3.02
C MET A 333 36.53 24.30 -2.97
N GLY A 334 37.32 23.22 -2.96
CA GLY A 334 38.78 23.30 -2.96
C GLY A 334 39.34 23.40 -4.38
N THR A 335 40.57 23.86 -4.50
CA THR A 335 41.45 23.51 -5.62
C THR A 335 41.90 22.06 -5.41
N LEU A 336 41.88 21.24 -6.45
CA LEU A 336 42.67 20.01 -6.42
C LEU A 336 44.12 20.48 -6.39
N ASP A 337 44.77 20.40 -5.23
CA ASP A 337 46.22 20.52 -5.21
C ASP A 337 46.74 19.44 -6.15
N LYS A 338 47.48 19.88 -7.18
CA LYS A 338 48.32 18.98 -7.95
C LYS A 338 49.30 18.39 -6.96
N VAL A 339 48.97 17.23 -6.40
CA VAL A 339 49.98 16.36 -5.84
C VAL A 339 50.71 15.80 -7.05
N ASP A 340 51.97 16.20 -7.16
CA ASP A 340 52.92 15.74 -8.15
C ASP A 340 52.89 14.22 -8.34
N THR A 341 52.98 13.84 -9.62
CA THR A 341 53.45 12.54 -10.17
C THR A 341 52.77 11.24 -9.73
#